data_AF-W4VBX4-F1
#
_entry.id   AF-W4VBX4-F1
#
_cell.length_a   1.000
_cell.length_b   1.000
_cell.length_c   1.000
_cell.angle_alpha   90.00
_cell.angle_beta   90.00
_cell.angle_gamma   90.00
#
_symmetry.space_group_name_H-M   'P 1'
#
loop_
_entity.id
_entity.type
_entity.pdbx_description
1 polymer ?
#
loop_
_entity_poly.entity_id
_entity_poly.type
_entity_poly.pdbx_seq_one_letter_code
_entity_poly.pdbx_strand_id
1 'polypeptide(L)'
;MLTDIQIAQSCKMKPINQIASELGIEEEELELYGKYKAKLSDKLWERVKDRPDGKLILVTAINPTPAGEGKTTTTVGLGQAMSRIGKKAVIALREPSLGPVMGIKGGAAGGGYSQVVPMEDINLHFTGDMHAITAANNLLSAAIDNHIQQGNELNIDVRQIIWKRAMDMNDRALRNIVVGLGGKANGTPREDGFLITVASEVMAILCLSTGLWT
;
A
#
# COMPACT_ATOMS: atom_id res chain seq x y z
N MET A 1 0.78 -7.57 30.80
CA MET A 1 1.36 -6.60 29.84
C MET A 1 0.24 -6.16 28.91
N LEU A 2 0.14 -4.88 28.55
CA LEU A 2 -0.90 -4.42 27.62
C LEU A 2 -0.68 -5.05 26.24
N THR A 3 -1.77 -5.33 25.52
CA THR A 3 -1.70 -5.76 24.12
C THR A 3 -1.31 -4.61 23.20
N ASP A 4 -0.81 -4.92 22.01
CA ASP A 4 -0.41 -3.90 21.03
C ASP A 4 -1.53 -2.90 20.72
N ILE A 5 -2.76 -3.37 20.57
CA ILE A 5 -3.93 -2.52 20.31
C ILE A 5 -4.28 -1.63 21.51
N GLN A 6 -4.14 -2.15 22.74
CA GLN A 6 -4.37 -1.35 23.96
C GLN A 6 -3.34 -0.23 24.09
N ILE A 7 -2.08 -0.50 23.73
CA ILE A 7 -1.03 0.52 23.69
C ILE A 7 -1.39 1.59 22.65
N ALA A 8 -1.75 1.19 21.43
CA ALA A 8 -2.16 2.11 20.37
C ALA A 8 -3.35 2.99 20.78
N GLN A 9 -4.39 2.41 21.39
CA GLN A 9 -5.60 3.14 21.83
C GLN A 9 -5.33 4.11 22.99
N SER A 10 -4.34 3.82 23.83
CA SER A 10 -3.92 4.74 24.90
C SER A 10 -3.03 5.91 24.42
N CYS A 11 -2.59 5.87 23.16
CA CYS A 11 -1.69 6.88 22.61
C CYS A 11 -2.40 8.23 22.43
N LYS A 12 -1.82 9.29 22.99
CA LYS A 12 -2.23 10.67 22.72
C LYS A 12 -1.60 11.15 21.42
N MET A 13 -2.28 10.90 20.30
CA MET A 13 -1.81 11.31 18.98
C MET A 13 -1.77 12.83 18.84
N LYS A 14 -0.71 13.35 18.23
CA LYS A 14 -0.66 14.73 17.77
C LYS A 14 -1.41 14.86 16.44
N PRO A 15 -2.14 15.96 16.21
CA PRO A 15 -2.65 16.29 14.88
C PRO A 15 -1.54 16.25 13.81
N ILE A 16 -1.86 15.75 12.62
CA ILE A 16 -0.85 15.50 11.58
C ILE A 16 -0.18 16.79 11.08
N ASN A 17 -0.91 17.90 11.07
CA ASN A 17 -0.38 19.22 10.75
C ASN A 17 0.73 19.68 11.72
N GLN A 18 0.63 19.32 13.01
CA GLN A 18 1.67 19.60 13.98
C GLN A 18 2.95 18.79 13.66
N ILE A 19 2.80 17.51 13.31
CA ILE A 19 3.93 16.65 12.93
C ILE A 19 4.59 17.17 11.65
N ALA A 20 3.78 17.55 10.65
CA ALA A 20 4.25 18.13 9.40
C ALA A 20 5.01 19.45 9.62
N SER A 21 4.49 20.34 10.47
CA SER A 21 5.13 21.61 10.83
C SER A 21 6.49 21.41 11.52
N GLU A 22 6.62 20.41 12.42
CA GLU A 22 7.90 20.04 13.05
C GLU A 22 8.97 19.61 12.01
N LEU A 23 8.53 19.14 10.84
CA LEU A 23 9.38 18.75 9.70
C LEU A 23 9.56 19.89 8.66
N GLY A 24 8.91 21.04 8.84
CA GLY A 24 8.94 22.16 7.90
C GLY A 24 8.09 21.97 6.64
N ILE A 25 7.08 21.10 6.74
CA ILE A 25 6.04 20.90 5.71
C ILE A 25 4.91 21.90 5.99
N GLU A 26 4.52 22.63 4.96
CA GLU A 26 3.53 23.70 5.01
C GLU A 26 2.10 23.13 4.91
N GLU A 27 1.09 23.84 5.39
CA GLU A 27 -0.29 23.31 5.48
C GLU A 27 -0.91 23.06 4.11
N GLU A 28 -0.62 23.95 3.17
CA GLU A 28 -0.93 23.94 1.75
C GLU A 28 -0.23 22.82 0.96
N GLU A 29 0.74 22.15 1.58
CA GLU A 29 1.41 20.95 1.05
C GLU A 29 0.75 19.65 1.55
N LEU A 30 -0.30 19.74 2.39
CA LEU A 30 -0.99 18.61 2.98
C LEU A 30 -2.42 18.44 2.42
N GLU A 31 -2.75 17.21 2.08
CA GLU A 31 -4.12 16.78 1.82
C GLU A 31 -4.60 15.90 2.97
N LEU A 32 -5.45 16.45 3.84
CA LEU A 32 -5.82 15.80 5.09
C LEU A 32 -6.83 14.65 4.91
N TYR A 33 -6.54 13.53 5.56
CA TYR A 33 -7.43 12.36 5.69
C TYR A 33 -7.85 12.22 7.16
N GLY A 34 -8.77 13.09 7.57
CA GLY A 34 -9.10 13.29 8.98
C GLY A 34 -7.98 14.04 9.71
N LYS A 35 -7.91 13.89 11.03
CA LYS A 35 -7.02 14.70 11.89
C LYS A 35 -5.57 14.20 11.98
N TYR A 36 -5.35 12.91 11.68
CA TYR A 36 -4.11 12.21 12.02
C TYR A 36 -3.40 11.58 10.81
N LYS A 37 -3.87 11.85 9.59
CA LYS A 37 -3.28 11.34 8.35
C LYS A 37 -3.34 12.42 7.29
N ALA A 38 -2.36 12.44 6.40
CA ALA A 38 -2.34 13.33 5.25
C ALA A 38 -1.56 12.68 4.10
N LYS A 39 -1.92 13.03 2.86
CA LYS A 39 -1.04 12.89 1.71
C LYS A 39 -0.22 14.16 1.54
N LEU A 40 0.98 14.02 0.96
CA LEU A 40 1.85 15.13 0.62
C LEU A 40 1.60 15.47 -0.85
N SER A 41 1.40 16.75 -1.16
CA SER A 41 1.19 17.19 -2.54
C SER A 41 2.50 17.38 -3.29
N ASP A 42 2.42 17.43 -4.62
CA ASP A 42 3.58 17.62 -5.51
C ASP A 42 4.33 18.94 -5.24
N LYS A 43 3.66 19.94 -4.65
CA LYS A 43 4.28 21.21 -4.25
C LYS A 43 5.47 21.01 -3.31
N LEU A 44 5.34 20.06 -2.36
CA LEU A 44 6.44 19.75 -1.44
C LEU A 44 7.62 19.18 -2.21
N TRP A 45 7.39 18.23 -3.11
CA TRP A 45 8.45 17.63 -3.91
C TRP A 45 9.18 18.69 -4.73
N GLU A 46 8.44 19.55 -5.44
CA GLU A 46 8.99 20.64 -6.23
C GLU A 46 9.85 21.61 -5.40
N ARG A 47 9.48 21.87 -4.14
CA ARG A 47 10.23 22.75 -3.23
C ARG A 47 11.51 22.10 -2.69
N VAL A 48 11.58 20.78 -2.62
CA VAL A 48 12.67 20.06 -1.93
C VAL A 48 13.56 19.21 -2.85
N LYS A 49 13.16 18.96 -4.10
CA LYS A 49 13.86 18.04 -5.02
C LYS A 49 15.34 18.38 -5.29
N ASP A 50 15.72 19.67 -5.21
CA ASP A 50 17.09 20.13 -5.43
C ASP A 50 17.93 20.19 -4.15
N ARG A 51 17.35 19.81 -2.98
CA ARG A 51 18.09 19.78 -1.72
C ARG A 51 19.02 18.56 -1.67
N PRO A 52 20.16 18.65 -0.96
CA PRO A 52 21.01 17.49 -0.77
C PRO A 52 20.30 16.41 0.05
N ASP A 53 20.45 15.16 -0.38
CA ASP A 53 19.89 14.00 0.33
C ASP A 53 20.43 13.87 1.76
N GLY A 54 19.55 13.40 2.64
CA GLY A 54 19.90 12.99 4.00
C GLY A 54 20.68 11.66 4.04
N LYS A 55 20.83 11.11 5.24
CA LYS A 55 21.40 9.76 5.41
C LYS A 55 20.30 8.70 5.29
N LEU A 56 20.49 7.74 4.39
CA LEU A 56 19.61 6.58 4.24
C LEU A 56 20.10 5.43 5.13
N ILE A 57 19.22 4.91 5.99
CA ILE A 57 19.49 3.77 6.85
C ILE A 57 18.51 2.65 6.50
N LEU A 58 19.02 1.54 5.98
CA LEU A 58 18.23 0.36 5.66
C LEU A 58 18.20 -0.61 6.86
N VAL A 59 16.99 -0.93 7.32
CA VAL A 59 16.77 -1.97 8.32
C VAL A 59 16.40 -3.28 7.63
N THR A 60 17.21 -4.31 7.83
CA THR A 60 16.98 -5.67 7.34
C THR A 60 17.01 -6.69 8.49
N ALA A 61 16.68 -7.95 8.19
CA ALA A 61 16.70 -9.05 9.16
C ALA A 61 17.28 -10.32 8.52
N ILE A 62 17.60 -11.29 9.38
CA ILE A 62 17.90 -12.67 8.96
C ILE A 62 16.68 -13.34 8.31
N ASN A 63 16.85 -14.55 7.79
CA ASN A 63 15.75 -15.36 7.29
C ASN A 63 14.63 -15.49 8.34
N PRO A 64 13.36 -15.24 7.97
CA PRO A 64 12.24 -15.31 8.91
C PRO A 64 12.09 -16.69 9.54
N THR A 65 11.74 -16.69 10.83
CA THR A 65 11.49 -17.86 11.66
C THR A 65 10.13 -17.73 12.35
N PRO A 66 9.51 -18.83 12.81
CA PRO A 66 8.26 -18.76 13.57
C PRO A 66 8.33 -17.93 14.86
N ALA A 67 9.54 -17.65 15.38
CA ALA A 67 9.73 -16.84 16.58
C ALA A 67 9.47 -15.33 16.34
N GLY A 68 9.61 -14.87 15.09
CA GLY A 68 9.47 -13.47 14.71
C GLY A 68 10.70 -12.62 15.02
N GLU A 69 11.10 -11.79 14.06
CA GLU A 69 12.36 -11.04 14.12
C GLU A 69 12.19 -9.57 14.56
N GLY A 70 10.95 -9.07 14.62
CA GLY A 70 10.68 -7.71 15.09
C GLY A 70 11.17 -6.59 14.17
N LYS A 71 11.45 -6.86 12.89
CA LYS A 71 12.04 -5.87 11.95
C LYS A 71 11.33 -4.52 11.93
N THR A 72 10.00 -4.49 11.81
CA THR A 72 9.25 -3.23 11.78
C THR A 72 9.33 -2.50 13.13
N THR A 73 9.26 -3.23 14.24
CA THR A 73 9.44 -2.69 15.59
C THR A 73 10.80 -2.00 15.73
N THR A 74 11.86 -2.63 15.20
CA THR A 74 13.20 -2.02 15.16
C THR A 74 13.25 -0.76 14.31
N THR A 75 12.62 -0.74 13.13
CA THR A 75 12.56 0.47 12.29
C THR A 75 11.88 1.63 13.01
N VAL A 76 10.73 1.39 13.64
CA VAL A 76 10.00 2.43 14.40
C VAL A 76 10.81 2.88 15.61
N GLY A 77 11.34 1.93 16.39
CA GLY A 77 12.16 2.22 17.57
C GLY A 77 13.43 3.00 17.24
N LEU A 78 14.08 2.71 16.11
CA LEU A 78 15.23 3.46 15.63
C LEU A 78 14.84 4.91 15.30
N GLY A 79 13.73 5.13 14.60
CA GLY A 79 13.22 6.49 14.34
C GLY A 79 12.95 7.28 15.62
N GLN A 80 12.29 6.64 16.59
CA GLN A 80 12.03 7.21 17.92
C GLN A 80 13.34 7.56 18.65
N ALA A 81 14.34 6.67 18.63
CA ALA A 81 15.63 6.88 19.26
C ALA A 81 16.41 8.03 18.61
N MET A 82 16.40 8.12 17.29
CA MET A 82 17.02 9.22 16.54
C MET A 82 16.46 10.58 16.95
N SER A 83 15.13 10.68 17.11
CA SER A 83 14.48 11.90 17.62
C SER A 83 14.94 12.23 19.05
N ARG A 84 15.05 11.23 19.94
CA ARG A 84 15.51 11.45 21.33
C ARG A 84 16.95 11.95 21.44
N ILE A 85 17.81 11.61 20.50
CA ILE A 85 19.20 12.11 20.45
C ILE A 85 19.34 13.41 19.64
N GLY A 86 18.23 14.08 19.34
CA GLY A 86 18.21 15.38 18.66
C GLY A 86 18.46 15.32 17.16
N LYS A 87 18.28 14.15 16.52
CA LYS A 87 18.36 14.03 15.06
C LYS A 87 16.96 14.12 14.44
N LYS A 88 16.82 14.90 13.37
CA LYS A 88 15.61 14.91 12.53
C LYS A 88 15.62 13.64 11.67
N ALA A 89 14.75 12.69 11.99
CA ALA A 89 14.64 11.41 11.30
C ALA A 89 13.19 11.10 10.98
N VAL A 90 12.96 10.54 9.80
CA VAL A 90 11.66 10.06 9.31
C VAL A 90 11.81 8.59 8.95
N ILE A 91 10.79 7.79 9.21
CA ILE A 91 10.75 6.38 8.82
C ILE A 91 9.83 6.20 7.60
N ALA A 92 10.19 5.29 6.72
CA ALA A 92 9.36 4.86 5.60
C ALA A 92 9.00 3.38 5.77
N LEU A 93 7.72 3.05 5.68
CA LEU A 93 7.18 1.72 5.85
C LEU A 93 6.20 1.39 4.71
N ARG A 94 5.90 0.11 4.53
CA ARG A 94 4.90 -0.36 3.56
C ARG A 94 3.51 -0.37 4.21
N GLU A 95 2.50 0.02 3.46
CA GLU A 95 1.10 -0.24 3.79
C GLU A 95 0.83 -1.76 3.76
N PRO A 96 0.16 -2.33 4.77
CA PRO A 96 -0.26 -3.73 4.74
C PRO A 96 -1.46 -3.94 3.82
N SER A 97 -1.52 -5.10 3.18
CA SER A 97 -2.73 -5.57 2.49
C SER A 97 -3.88 -5.79 3.49
N LEU A 98 -5.09 -5.44 3.07
CA LEU A 98 -6.33 -5.59 3.84
C LEU A 98 -6.71 -7.06 4.05
N GLY A 99 -6.54 -7.91 3.03
CA GLY A 99 -6.96 -9.31 3.06
C GLY A 99 -6.39 -10.11 4.24
N PRO A 100 -5.06 -10.09 4.49
CA PRO A 100 -4.43 -10.77 5.62
C PRO A 100 -4.87 -10.27 7.00
N VAL A 101 -5.23 -8.99 7.12
CA VAL A 101 -5.70 -8.38 8.38
C VAL A 101 -7.02 -9.02 8.83
N MET A 102 -7.91 -9.33 7.89
CA MET A 102 -9.18 -10.00 8.17
C MET A 102 -9.04 -11.52 8.38
N GLY A 103 -7.83 -12.07 8.22
CA GLY A 103 -7.53 -13.48 8.38
C GLY A 103 -6.74 -13.77 9.65
N ILE A 104 -5.45 -14.08 9.48
CA ILE A 104 -4.56 -14.58 10.54
C ILE A 104 -3.60 -13.50 11.03
N LYS A 105 -3.30 -12.48 10.20
CA LYS A 105 -2.17 -11.58 10.44
C LYS A 105 -2.62 -10.33 11.17
N GLY A 106 -2.24 -10.21 12.45
CA GLY A 106 -2.33 -8.95 13.21
C GLY A 106 -1.42 -7.85 12.64
N GLY A 107 -1.70 -6.61 13.03
CA GLY A 107 -1.22 -5.37 12.41
C GLY A 107 0.28 -5.28 12.08
N ALA A 108 0.59 -4.63 10.96
CA ALA A 108 1.94 -4.61 10.38
C ALA A 108 2.81 -3.40 10.78
N ALA A 109 2.32 -2.54 11.66
CA ALA A 109 2.87 -1.22 11.95
C ALA A 109 3.78 -1.17 13.20
N GLY A 110 4.54 -2.24 13.48
CA GLY A 110 5.41 -2.35 14.65
C GLY A 110 4.77 -3.14 15.80
N GLY A 111 5.26 -2.94 17.03
CA GLY A 111 4.80 -3.67 18.22
C GLY A 111 5.27 -3.03 19.52
N GLY A 112 4.57 -3.32 20.63
CA GLY A 112 4.81 -2.70 21.92
C GLY A 112 4.70 -1.16 21.87
N TYR A 113 5.68 -0.47 22.44
CA TYR A 113 5.74 1.00 22.43
C TYR A 113 6.37 1.61 21.16
N SER A 114 6.77 0.76 20.20
CA SER A 114 7.34 1.17 18.92
C SER A 114 6.39 0.79 17.80
N GLN A 115 5.36 1.61 17.64
CA GLN A 115 4.28 1.45 16.67
C GLN A 115 4.06 2.73 15.85
N VAL A 116 3.50 2.58 14.65
CA VAL A 116 2.90 3.67 13.87
C VAL A 116 1.38 3.65 14.07
N VAL A 117 0.79 4.81 14.28
CA VAL A 117 -0.63 5.02 14.56
C VAL A 117 -1.22 6.07 13.61
N PRO A 118 -2.52 6.03 13.28
CA PRO A 118 -3.57 5.14 13.78
C PRO A 118 -3.54 3.73 13.17
N MET A 119 -3.38 2.70 14.00
CA MET A 119 -3.17 1.31 13.57
C MET A 119 -4.40 0.72 12.86
N GLU A 120 -5.60 1.08 13.29
CA GLU A 120 -6.86 0.63 12.68
C GLU A 120 -7.02 1.14 11.24
N ASP A 121 -6.73 2.42 11.00
CA ASP A 121 -6.80 2.99 9.66
C ASP A 121 -5.74 2.34 8.75
N ILE A 122 -4.50 2.21 9.23
CA ILE A 122 -3.38 1.63 8.48
C ILE A 122 -3.67 0.20 8.03
N ASN A 123 -4.34 -0.60 8.88
CA ASN A 123 -4.64 -2.00 8.58
C ASN A 123 -5.92 -2.18 7.74
N LEU A 124 -6.70 -1.13 7.54
CA LEU A 124 -7.96 -1.20 6.80
C LEU A 124 -7.85 -0.48 5.45
N HIS A 125 -8.55 0.64 5.29
CA HIS A 125 -8.60 1.37 4.01
C HIS A 125 -7.53 2.44 3.89
N PHE A 126 -6.86 2.77 5.00
CA PHE A 126 -5.87 3.82 5.15
C PHE A 126 -6.23 5.10 4.39
N THR A 127 -5.55 5.38 3.27
CA THR A 127 -5.85 6.54 2.40
C THR A 127 -6.41 6.15 1.03
N GLY A 128 -6.69 4.86 0.81
CA GLY A 128 -7.33 4.33 -0.39
C GLY A 128 -6.36 3.82 -1.46
N ASP A 129 -5.07 3.70 -1.17
CA ASP A 129 -4.04 3.37 -2.17
C ASP A 129 -4.23 1.98 -2.76
N MET A 130 -4.51 0.97 -1.92
CA MET A 130 -4.84 -0.38 -2.41
C MET A 130 -6.10 -0.40 -3.27
N HIS A 131 -7.09 0.44 -2.97
CA HIS A 131 -8.31 0.54 -3.80
C HIS A 131 -8.00 1.12 -5.17
N ALA A 132 -7.19 2.18 -5.23
CA ALA A 132 -6.77 2.79 -6.49
C ALA A 132 -5.97 1.82 -7.37
N ILE A 133 -5.04 1.06 -6.77
CA ILE A 133 -4.26 0.03 -7.47
C ILE A 133 -5.16 -1.10 -7.98
N THR A 134 -6.11 -1.55 -7.15
CA THR A 134 -7.10 -2.57 -7.55
C THR A 134 -7.93 -2.10 -8.74
N ALA A 135 -8.41 -0.85 -8.69
CA ALA A 135 -9.20 -0.25 -9.76
C ALA A 135 -8.39 -0.14 -11.06
N ALA A 136 -7.15 0.35 -11.00
CA ALA A 136 -6.27 0.46 -12.16
C ALA A 136 -5.97 -0.91 -12.80
N ASN A 137 -5.65 -1.93 -11.98
CA ASN A 137 -5.39 -3.29 -12.47
C ASN A 137 -6.61 -3.90 -13.18
N ASN A 138 -7.79 -3.69 -12.59
CA ASN A 138 -9.04 -4.26 -13.10
C ASN A 138 -9.58 -3.48 -14.30
N LEU A 139 -9.29 -2.18 -14.41
CA LEU A 139 -9.56 -1.40 -15.62
C LEU A 139 -8.81 -1.98 -16.82
N LEU A 140 -7.52 -2.31 -16.68
CA LEU A 140 -6.76 -2.96 -17.75
C LEU A 140 -7.36 -4.33 -18.11
N SER A 141 -7.76 -5.12 -17.11
CA SER A 141 -8.45 -6.40 -17.36
C SER A 141 -9.74 -6.22 -18.16
N ALA A 142 -10.56 -5.22 -17.79
CA ALA A 142 -11.80 -4.89 -18.48
C ALA A 142 -11.55 -4.38 -19.91
N ALA A 143 -10.52 -3.57 -20.12
CA ALA A 143 -10.13 -3.06 -21.42
C ALA A 143 -9.70 -4.18 -22.38
N ILE A 144 -8.94 -5.16 -21.88
CA ILE A 144 -8.53 -6.35 -22.66
C ILE A 144 -9.76 -7.14 -23.13
N ASP A 145 -10.65 -7.50 -22.21
CA ASP A 145 -11.84 -8.30 -22.54
C ASP A 145 -12.80 -7.53 -23.46
N ASN A 146 -12.94 -6.21 -23.27
CA ASN A 146 -13.73 -5.37 -24.17
C ASN A 146 -13.10 -5.29 -25.57
N HIS A 147 -11.78 -5.12 -25.68
CA HIS A 147 -11.10 -5.11 -26.97
C HIS A 147 -11.35 -6.40 -27.77
N ILE A 148 -11.31 -7.55 -27.10
CA ILE A 148 -11.62 -8.84 -27.71
C ILE A 148 -13.07 -8.89 -28.18
N GLN A 149 -14.02 -8.43 -27.35
CA GLN A 149 -15.44 -8.38 -27.67
C GLN A 149 -15.75 -7.47 -28.89
N GLN A 150 -15.05 -6.35 -29.03
CA GLN A 150 -15.31 -5.34 -30.08
C GLN A 150 -14.67 -5.66 -31.43
N GLY A 151 -14.05 -6.84 -31.59
CA GLY A 151 -13.49 -7.26 -32.88
C GLY A 151 -12.07 -7.79 -32.80
N ASN A 152 -11.40 -7.67 -31.66
CA ASN A 152 -10.06 -8.21 -31.41
C ASN A 152 -9.05 -7.85 -32.51
N GLU A 153 -8.95 -6.58 -32.90
CA GLU A 153 -8.09 -6.12 -34.00
C GLU A 153 -6.60 -6.43 -33.76
N LEU A 154 -6.20 -6.56 -32.49
CA LEU A 154 -4.85 -6.95 -32.07
C LEU A 154 -4.61 -8.46 -32.13
N ASN A 155 -5.62 -9.25 -32.51
CA ASN A 155 -5.59 -10.71 -32.62
C ASN A 155 -5.05 -11.39 -31.35
N ILE A 156 -5.54 -10.95 -30.19
CA ILE A 156 -5.16 -11.49 -28.88
C ILE A 156 -5.68 -12.93 -28.78
N ASP A 157 -4.78 -13.88 -28.52
CA ASP A 157 -5.16 -15.24 -28.14
C ASP A 157 -5.60 -15.26 -26.67
N VAL A 158 -6.89 -15.52 -26.44
CA VAL A 158 -7.49 -15.53 -25.09
C VAL A 158 -6.84 -16.55 -24.14
N ARG A 159 -6.15 -17.56 -24.66
CA ARG A 159 -5.43 -18.59 -23.89
C ARG A 159 -4.06 -18.14 -23.42
N GLN A 160 -3.54 -17.04 -23.98
CA GLN A 160 -2.20 -16.51 -23.71
C GLN A 160 -2.24 -15.20 -22.91
N ILE A 161 -3.41 -14.78 -22.45
CA ILE A 161 -3.53 -13.60 -21.58
C ILE A 161 -2.94 -13.95 -20.21
N ILE A 162 -1.80 -13.33 -19.91
CA ILE A 162 -1.11 -13.48 -18.62
C ILE A 162 -1.63 -12.52 -17.54
N TRP A 163 -2.30 -11.44 -17.97
CA TRP A 163 -2.82 -10.41 -17.07
C TRP A 163 -4.01 -10.95 -16.27
N LYS A 164 -3.90 -10.88 -14.94
CA LYS A 164 -4.94 -11.33 -14.01
C LYS A 164 -5.64 -10.16 -13.36
N ARG A 165 -6.88 -10.40 -12.94
CA ARG A 165 -7.64 -9.46 -12.11
C ARG A 165 -7.04 -9.39 -10.69
N ALA A 166 -7.40 -8.37 -9.93
CA ALA A 166 -6.91 -8.15 -8.58
C ALA A 166 -8.05 -7.93 -7.59
N MET A 167 -7.89 -8.41 -6.37
CA MET A 167 -8.77 -8.12 -5.24
C MET A 167 -7.96 -8.22 -3.94
N ASP A 168 -8.07 -7.22 -3.06
CA ASP A 168 -7.30 -7.20 -1.81
C ASP A 168 -7.95 -8.05 -0.70
N MET A 169 -8.33 -9.28 -1.03
CA MET A 169 -8.99 -10.24 -0.14
C MET A 169 -8.32 -11.60 -0.21
N ASN A 170 -8.36 -12.33 0.90
CA ASN A 170 -7.89 -13.72 0.95
C ASN A 170 -8.96 -14.68 0.40
N ASP A 171 -9.27 -14.56 -0.89
CA ASP A 171 -10.24 -15.41 -1.56
C ASP A 171 -9.56 -16.48 -2.44
N ARG A 172 -9.56 -17.72 -1.95
CA ARG A 172 -8.98 -18.85 -2.69
C ARG A 172 -9.83 -19.32 -3.86
N ALA A 173 -11.13 -19.03 -3.87
CA ALA A 173 -12.06 -19.50 -4.91
C ALA A 173 -11.80 -18.81 -6.25
N LEU A 174 -11.24 -17.59 -6.21
CA LEU A 174 -10.95 -16.79 -7.40
C LEU A 174 -9.59 -17.11 -8.05
N ARG A 175 -8.83 -18.09 -7.55
CA ARG A 175 -7.49 -18.42 -8.10
C ARG A 175 -7.53 -18.89 -9.55
N ASN A 176 -8.54 -19.70 -9.90
CA ASN A 176 -8.77 -20.24 -11.23
C ASN A 176 -10.26 -20.17 -11.51
N ILE A 177 -10.66 -19.41 -12.52
CA ILE A 177 -12.04 -19.18 -12.90
C ILE A 177 -12.20 -19.23 -14.42
N VAL A 178 -13.44 -19.29 -14.89
CA VAL A 178 -13.79 -19.03 -16.29
C VAL A 178 -14.68 -17.78 -16.33
N VAL A 179 -14.31 -16.81 -17.15
CA VAL A 179 -15.04 -15.54 -17.34
C VAL A 179 -15.69 -15.48 -18.74
N GLY A 180 -16.51 -14.46 -19.00
CA GLY A 180 -17.10 -14.24 -20.33
C GLY A 180 -18.19 -15.25 -20.71
N LEU A 181 -18.85 -15.86 -19.72
CA LEU A 181 -19.93 -16.82 -19.92
C LEU A 181 -21.27 -16.12 -20.16
N GLY A 182 -22.28 -16.87 -20.62
CA GLY A 182 -23.65 -16.38 -20.78
C GLY A 182 -24.00 -15.88 -22.19
N GLY A 183 -23.26 -16.30 -23.21
CA GLY A 183 -23.56 -16.03 -24.62
C GLY A 183 -22.87 -14.79 -25.18
N LYS A 184 -23.06 -14.52 -26.48
CA LYS A 184 -22.30 -13.53 -27.27
C LYS A 184 -22.30 -12.11 -26.70
N ALA A 185 -23.35 -11.71 -25.98
CA ALA A 185 -23.45 -10.38 -25.40
C ALA A 185 -22.58 -10.18 -24.14
N ASN A 186 -22.11 -11.26 -23.52
CA ASN A 186 -21.47 -11.25 -22.20
C ASN A 186 -19.95 -11.50 -22.24
N GLY A 187 -19.34 -11.44 -23.42
CA GLY A 187 -17.90 -11.59 -23.63
C GLY A 187 -17.53 -12.89 -24.33
N THR A 188 -16.22 -13.15 -24.35
CA THR A 188 -15.62 -14.37 -24.91
C THR A 188 -15.17 -15.29 -23.76
N PRO A 189 -15.63 -16.54 -23.69
CA PRO A 189 -15.21 -17.48 -22.65
C PRO A 189 -13.70 -17.69 -22.62
N ARG A 190 -13.08 -17.52 -21.46
CA ARG A 190 -11.65 -17.83 -21.24
C ARG A 190 -11.36 -18.17 -19.78
N GLU A 191 -10.27 -18.90 -19.56
CA GLU A 191 -9.69 -19.10 -18.24
C GLU A 191 -9.08 -17.79 -17.72
N ASP A 192 -9.21 -17.55 -16.42
CA ASP A 192 -8.65 -16.39 -15.74
C ASP A 192 -8.40 -16.67 -14.25
N GLY A 193 -7.92 -15.67 -13.52
CA GLY A 193 -7.86 -15.71 -12.07
C GLY A 193 -7.68 -14.33 -11.45
N PHE A 194 -7.75 -14.30 -10.12
CA PHE A 194 -7.44 -13.13 -9.32
C PHE A 194 -6.13 -13.31 -8.56
N LEU A 195 -5.40 -12.22 -8.43
CA LEU A 195 -4.29 -12.05 -7.50
C LEU A 195 -4.73 -11.18 -6.33
N ILE A 196 -4.03 -11.31 -5.20
CA ILE A 196 -4.14 -10.30 -4.14
C ILE A 196 -3.57 -8.97 -4.66
N THR A 197 -4.18 -7.83 -4.36
CA THR A 197 -3.82 -6.54 -4.97
C THR A 197 -2.34 -6.19 -4.85
N VAL A 198 -1.73 -6.46 -3.69
CA VAL A 198 -0.29 -6.20 -3.47
C VAL A 198 0.65 -7.05 -4.35
N ALA A 199 0.13 -8.09 -5.02
CA ALA A 199 0.87 -8.92 -5.98
C ALA A 199 0.66 -8.46 -7.44
N SER A 200 -0.13 -7.42 -7.70
CA SER A 200 -0.28 -6.83 -9.03
C SER A 200 1.02 -6.18 -9.50
N GLU A 201 1.30 -6.25 -10.79
CA GLU A 201 2.40 -5.49 -11.40
C GLU A 201 2.21 -3.97 -11.27
N VAL A 202 0.95 -3.49 -11.19
CA VAL A 202 0.64 -2.08 -10.92
C VAL A 202 1.24 -1.62 -9.58
N MET A 203 1.23 -2.49 -8.56
CA MET A 203 1.88 -2.20 -7.27
C MET A 203 3.39 -2.01 -7.44
N ALA A 204 4.04 -2.92 -8.18
CA ALA A 204 5.48 -2.84 -8.43
C ALA A 204 5.85 -1.57 -9.20
N ILE A 205 5.08 -1.22 -10.23
CA ILE A 205 5.25 0.01 -11.01
C ILE A 205 5.11 1.24 -10.11
N LEU A 206 4.08 1.29 -9.25
CA LEU A 206 3.89 2.40 -8.31
C LEU A 206 5.10 2.57 -7.38
N CYS A 207 5.58 1.48 -6.78
CA CYS A 207 6.71 1.52 -5.84
C CYS A 207 8.06 1.87 -6.48
N LEU A 208 8.20 1.75 -7.81
CA LEU A 208 9.43 2.05 -8.56
C LEU A 208 9.32 3.33 -9.40
N SER A 209 8.15 3.96 -9.45
CA SER A 209 7.97 5.20 -10.19
C SER A 209 8.71 6.37 -9.54
N THR A 210 9.24 7.26 -10.36
CA THR A 210 9.90 8.50 -9.92
C THR A 210 9.00 9.72 -10.01
N GLY A 211 7.76 9.56 -10.48
CA GLY A 211 6.78 10.64 -10.64
C GLY A 211 5.65 10.24 -11.57
N LEU A 212 4.64 11.10 -11.66
CA LEU A 212 3.67 11.02 -12.76
C LEU A 212 4.29 11.71 -13.98
N TRP A 213 3.95 11.23 -15.19
CA TRP A 213 4.28 11.96 -16.41
C TRP A 213 3.39 13.21 -16.46
N THR A 214 3.90 14.33 -15.98
CA THR A 214 3.30 15.67 -16.06
C THR A 214 4.35 16.69 -16.48
#